data_AF-A0A939WES9-F1
#
_entry.id   AF-A0A939WES9-F1
#
_cell.length_a   1.000
_cell.length_b   1.000
_cell.length_c   1.000
_cell.angle_alpha   90.00
_cell.angle_beta   90.00
_cell.angle_gamma   90.00
#
_symmetry.space_group_name_H-M   'P 1'
#
loop_
_entity.id
_entity.type
_entity.pdbx_description
1 polymer ?
#
loop_
_entity_poly.entity_id
_entity_poly.type
_entity_poly.pdbx_seq_one_letter_code
_entity_poly.pdbx_strand_id
1 'polypeptide(L)'
;MKVLELKNVHRDEGYIYYRRTFQADAVLELPLKTMQTPVEFTIELSPLGTKDIDITFLDNIDYPLLPLTKSLKEIILSKDSEGLLP
;
A
#
# COMPACT_ATOMS: atom_id res chain seq x y z
N MET A 1 15.48 -2.28 4.85
CA MET A 1 14.49 -1.53 4.05
C MET A 1 13.13 -1.92 4.55
N LYS A 2 12.40 -0.96 5.11
CA LYS A 2 11.06 -1.20 5.65
C LYS A 2 10.19 0.02 5.36
N VAL A 3 8.89 -0.22 5.33
CA VAL A 3 7.90 0.85 5.36
C VAL A 3 7.67 1.20 6.83
N LEU A 4 7.76 2.48 7.17
CA LEU A 4 7.50 2.98 8.52
C LEU A 4 6.03 3.28 8.72
N GLU A 5 5.40 3.94 7.74
CA GLU A 5 4.03 4.46 7.88
C GLU A 5 3.38 4.70 6.51
N LEU A 6 2.04 4.64 6.49
CA LEU A 6 1.19 5.14 5.41
C LEU A 6 0.47 6.40 5.89
N LYS A 7 0.65 7.51 5.17
CA LYS A 7 0.04 8.81 5.43
C LYS A 7 -0.94 9.19 4.33
N ASN A 8 -1.84 10.13 4.64
CA ASN A 8 -2.78 10.71 3.68
C ASN A 8 -3.56 9.66 2.87
N VAL A 9 -3.89 8.53 3.52
CA VAL A 9 -4.63 7.45 2.88
C VAL A 9 -6.01 7.99 2.51
N HIS A 10 -6.31 7.94 1.23
CA HIS A 10 -7.62 8.27 0.70
C HIS A 10 -8.07 7.15 -0.23
N ARG A 11 -9.38 6.92 -0.23
CA ARG A 11 -10.02 5.91 -1.06
C ARG A 11 -10.56 6.58 -2.31
N ASP A 12 -10.23 6.03 -3.46
CA ASP A 12 -10.82 6.45 -4.72
C ASP A 12 -12.22 5.84 -4.87
N GLU A 13 -13.16 6.66 -5.33
CA GLU A 13 -14.50 6.19 -5.66
C GLU A 13 -14.45 5.37 -6.96
N GLY A 14 -14.69 4.07 -6.83
CA GLY A 14 -14.76 3.13 -7.94
C GLY A 14 -16.15 2.49 -8.05
N TYR A 15 -16.48 2.01 -9.25
CA TYR A 15 -17.74 1.32 -9.53
C TYR A 15 -17.65 -0.21 -9.35
N ILE A 16 -16.49 -0.73 -8.93
CA ILE A 16 -16.24 -2.17 -8.80
C ILE A 16 -16.31 -2.55 -7.32
N TYR A 17 -17.42 -3.15 -6.88
CA TYR A 17 -17.69 -3.40 -5.46
C TYR A 17 -16.67 -4.29 -4.73
N TYR A 18 -16.08 -5.26 -5.43
CA TYR A 18 -15.09 -6.18 -4.85
C TYR A 18 -13.65 -5.64 -4.91
N ARG A 19 -13.47 -4.41 -5.43
CA ARG A 19 -12.16 -3.80 -5.63
C ARG A 19 -12.14 -2.40 -5.01
N ARG A 20 -11.22 -2.16 -4.09
CA ARG A 20 -11.03 -0.86 -3.43
C ARG A 20 -9.67 -0.30 -3.82
N THR A 21 -9.66 0.86 -4.45
CA THR A 21 -8.43 1.58 -4.81
C THR A 21 -8.16 2.67 -3.78
N PHE A 22 -6.90 2.82 -3.41
CA PHE A 22 -6.43 3.79 -2.45
C PHE A 22 -5.17 4.47 -2.96
N GLN A 23 -5.02 5.71 -2.56
CA GLN A 23 -3.83 6.50 -2.77
C GLN A 23 -3.31 6.95 -1.40
N ALA A 24 -2.00 6.93 -1.23
CA ALA A 24 -1.36 7.25 0.03
C ALA A 24 0.09 7.69 -0.18
N ASP A 25 0.67 8.23 0.88
CA ASP A 25 2.09 8.52 0.99
C ASP A 25 2.78 7.46 1.86
N ALA A 26 3.68 6.67 1.28
CA ALA A 26 4.47 5.70 2.02
C ALA A 26 5.77 6.34 2.53
N VAL A 27 5.99 6.28 3.85
CA VAL A 27 7.26 6.68 4.46
C VAL A 27 8.18 5.46 4.53
N LEU A 28 9.28 5.51 3.80
CA LEU A 28 10.22 4.41 3.62
C LEU A 28 11.53 4.67 4.39
N GLU A 29 12.01 3.67 5.11
CA GLU A 29 13.36 3.64 5.68
C GLU A 29 14.30 2.88 4.74
N LEU A 30 15.15 3.63 4.04
CA LEU A 30 16.20 3.11 3.17
C LEU A 30 17.54 3.14 3.94
N PRO A 31 18.56 2.37 3.53
CA PRO A 31 19.81 2.26 4.28
C PRO A 31 20.53 3.60 4.53
N LEU A 32 20.37 4.57 3.63
CA LEU A 32 21.07 5.86 3.67
C LEU A 32 20.15 7.05 3.98
N LYS A 33 18.82 6.87 3.93
CA LYS A 33 17.86 7.96 4.10
C LYS A 33 16.46 7.44 4.42
N THR A 34 15.65 8.30 5.03
CA THR A 34 14.20 8.15 5.03
C THR A 34 13.64 8.97 3.88
N MET A 35 12.67 8.42 3.15
CA MET A 35 12.03 9.09 2.02
C MET A 35 10.52 8.86 2.05
N GLN A 36 9.76 9.86 1.63
CA GLN A 36 8.32 9.73 1.40
C GLN A 36 8.08 9.59 -0.10
N THR A 37 7.27 8.62 -0.49
CA THR A 37 6.90 8.38 -1.89
C THR A 37 5.38 8.20 -2.01
N PRO A 38 4.74 8.79 -3.02
CA PRO A 38 3.34 8.51 -3.31
C PRO A 38 3.20 7.08 -3.83
N VAL A 39 2.16 6.39 -3.34
CA VAL A 39 1.81 5.01 -3.69
C VAL A 39 0.32 4.90 -3.97
N GLU A 40 0.00 4.11 -4.97
CA GLU A 40 -1.36 3.65 -5.23
C GLU A 40 -1.43 2.16 -4.89
N PHE A 41 -2.49 1.74 -4.21
CA PHE A 41 -2.72 0.33 -3.96
C PHE A 41 -4.18 -0.05 -4.13
N THR A 42 -4.40 -1.28 -4.58
CA THR A 42 -5.71 -1.88 -4.72
C THR A 42 -5.83 -3.04 -3.73
N ILE A 43 -6.98 -3.16 -3.07
CA ILE A 43 -7.40 -4.36 -2.36
C ILE A 43 -8.55 -4.99 -3.15
N GLU A 44 -8.32 -6.18 -3.69
CA GLU A 44 -9.31 -6.96 -4.42
C GLU A 44 -9.74 -8.19 -3.60
N LEU A 45 -11.04 -8.44 -3.52
CA LEU A 45 -11.59 -9.63 -2.90
C LEU A 45 -11.79 -10.71 -3.96
N SER A 46 -11.04 -11.81 -3.85
CA SER A 46 -11.18 -12.94 -4.74
C SER A 46 -12.49 -13.71 -4.48
N PRO A 47 -12.96 -14.52 -5.45
CA PRO A 47 -14.13 -15.38 -5.26
C PRO A 47 -13.99 -16.37 -4.09
N LEU A 48 -12.76 -16.70 -3.69
CA LEU A 48 -12.47 -17.59 -2.56
C LEU A 48 -12.36 -16.85 -1.23
N GLY A 49 -12.60 -15.53 -1.22
CA GLY A 49 -12.50 -14.68 -0.03
C GLY A 49 -11.07 -14.27 0.33
N THR A 50 -10.07 -14.56 -0.52
CA THR A 50 -8.71 -14.06 -0.33
C THR A 50 -8.64 -12.58 -0.72
N LYS A 51 -7.83 -11.80 0.01
CA LYS A 51 -7.56 -10.41 -0.32
C LYS A 51 -6.26 -10.32 -1.10
N ASP A 52 -6.36 -9.94 -2.35
CA ASP A 52 -5.21 -9.68 -3.22
C ASP A 52 -4.87 -8.19 -3.18
N ILE A 53 -3.59 -7.89 -2.97
CA ILE A 53 -3.10 -6.51 -2.85
C ILE A 53 -2.10 -6.25 -3.95
N ASP A 54 -2.41 -5.26 -4.77
CA ASP A 54 -1.53 -4.70 -5.79
C ASP A 54 -1.06 -3.32 -5.37
N ILE A 55 0.22 -3.04 -5.58
CA ILE A 55 0.89 -1.81 -5.14
C ILE A 55 1.69 -1.25 -6.31
N THR A 56 1.52 0.04 -6.55
CA THR A 56 2.25 0.81 -7.54
C THR A 56 2.94 1.98 -6.85
N PHE A 57 4.26 2.07 -6.97
CA PHE A 57 5.00 3.26 -6.58
C PHE A 57 4.95 4.25 -7.74
N LEU A 58 4.51 5.48 -7.46
CA LEU A 58 4.37 6.50 -8.51
C LEU A 58 5.70 7.20 -8.81
N ASP A 59 6.62 7.22 -7.84
CA ASP A 59 7.98 7.73 -8.02
C ASP A 59 8.99 6.59 -8.27
N ASN A 60 10.10 6.94 -8.91
CA ASN A 60 11.23 6.02 -9.07
C ASN A 60 11.99 5.89 -7.74
N ILE A 61 12.23 4.64 -7.33
CA ILE A 61 12.98 4.31 -6.12
C ILE A 61 14.22 3.54 -6.54
N ASP A 62 15.39 4.15 -6.35
CA ASP A 62 16.71 3.57 -6.66
C ASP A 62 17.13 2.48 -5.65
N TYR A 63 16.20 1.62 -5.24
CA TYR A 63 16.41 0.52 -4.29
C TYR A 63 15.53 -0.69 -4.62
N PRO A 64 15.89 -1.90 -4.15
CA PRO A 64 15.07 -3.08 -4.37
C PRO A 64 13.65 -2.92 -3.81
N LEU A 65 12.65 -3.06 -4.69
CA LEU A 65 11.24 -2.87 -4.35
C LEU A 65 10.63 -4.07 -3.62
N LEU A 66 11.10 -5.29 -3.87
CA LEU A 66 10.54 -6.52 -3.29
C LEU A 66 10.40 -6.49 -1.74
N PRO A 67 11.41 -6.07 -0.96
CA PRO A 67 11.25 -5.95 0.49
C PRO A 67 10.26 -4.85 0.88
N LEU A 68 10.20 -3.75 0.13
CA LEU A 68 9.28 -2.64 0.38
C LEU A 68 7.84 -3.05 0.10
N THR A 69 7.58 -3.73 -1.02
CA THR A 69 6.24 -4.24 -1.37
C THR A 69 5.75 -5.24 -0.34
N LYS A 70 6.61 -6.17 0.11
CA LYS A 70 6.23 -7.13 1.17
C LYS A 70 5.83 -6.42 2.47
N SER A 71 6.66 -5.49 2.97
CA SER A 71 6.33 -4.72 4.17
C SER A 71 5.08 -3.87 4.00
N LEU A 72 4.86 -3.27 2.81
CA LEU A 72 3.67 -2.47 2.54
C LEU A 72 2.40 -3.34 2.56
N LYS A 73 2.43 -4.52 1.95
CA LYS A 73 1.29 -5.47 1.96
C LYS A 73 0.92 -5.86 3.39
N GLU A 74 1.91 -6.15 4.24
CA GLU A 74 1.67 -6.50 5.65
C GLU A 74 0.97 -5.36 6.41
N ILE A 75 1.45 -4.12 6.24
CA ILE A 75 0.83 -2.93 6.87
C ILE A 75 -0.59 -2.69 6.35
N ILE A 76 -0.81 -2.79 5.03
CA ILE A 76 -2.13 -2.60 4.41
C ILE A 76 -3.11 -3.67 4.92
N LEU A 77 -2.70 -4.94 4.99
CA LEU A 77 -3.54 -6.02 5.51
C LEU A 77 -3.92 -5.81 6.97
N SER A 78 -2.96 -5.43 7.82
CA SER A 78 -3.22 -5.11 9.23
C SER A 78 -4.22 -3.96 9.35
N LYS A 79 -3.97 -2.83 8.68
CA LYS A 79 -4.89 -1.67 8.69
C LYS A 79 -6.28 -2.01 8.17
N ASP A 80 -6.39 -2.80 7.11
CA ASP A 80 -7.67 -3.24 6.56
C ASP A 80 -8.42 -4.17 7.52
N SER A 81 -7.71 -5.09 8.19
CA SER A 81 -8.29 -6.01 9.17
C SER A 81 -8.76 -5.30 10.44
N GLU A 82 -8.08 -4.22 10.82
CA GLU A 82 -8.41 -3.38 11.98
C GLU A 82 -9.46 -2.31 11.66
N GLY A 83 -9.89 -2.18 10.40
CA GLY A 83 -10.86 -1.16 9.97
C GLY A 83 -10.30 0.27 10.00
N LEU A 84 -8.98 0.43 9.90
CA LEU A 84 -8.27 1.71 9.95
C LEU A 84 -8.04 2.34 8.56
N LEU A 85 -8.51 1.69 7.49
CA LEU A 85 -8.56 2.28 6.16
C LEU A 85 -9.93 2.96 5.95
N PRO A 86 -9.96 4.18 5.36
CA PRO A 86 -11.19 4.91 5.11
C PRO A 86 -12.11 4.25 4.05
#